data_AF-A0AAU9UVH9-F1
#
_entry.id   AF-A0AAU9UVH9-F1
#
_cell.length_a   1.000
_cell.length_b   1.000
_cell.length_c   1.000
_cell.angle_alpha   90.00
_cell.angle_beta   90.00
_cell.angle_gamma   90.00
#
_symmetry.space_group_name_H-M   'P 1'
#
loop_
_entity.id
_entity.type
_entity.pdbx_description
1 polymer ?
#
loop_
_entity_poly.entity_id
_entity_poly.type
_entity_poly.pdbx_seq_one_letter_code
_entity_poly.pdbx_strand_id
1 'polypeptide(L)'
;MGFREETEKLLVEDLKISKQDAILIIARREVEGLISYPNAKGKLMECIDAIENEFVEYQAAIDAMNDSRHIDIEARTDVTLGALTTMLDEQSTKFDEHAKNVEGKLQALQEQLAQHSGGVATLLRTYAAAAAAKPKGPGKPAAIHSIVVTSKEPTDSGEAVMGKIRDIVRAMESGIKVERIWKAKDQKVVMGFITEEERDKAKKKLAGERKGLAVEILKNRDPLEVLKGVSKDIGDEEVVRALRNQNGELFGGLDLEDDRLSIKYRKQTRSQYTTQVVLSTSPALWKRITEAGKVYEVHVQCSVTHNSEKIRDH
;
A
#
# COMPACT_ATOMS: atom_id res chain seq x y z
N MET A 1 -75.24 -27.78 -10.73
CA MET A 1 -73.81 -27.65 -10.41
C MET A 1 -73.34 -26.21 -10.47
N GLY A 2 -73.53 -25.48 -11.59
CA GLY A 2 -73.02 -24.10 -11.72
C GLY A 2 -73.46 -23.08 -10.65
N PHE A 3 -74.71 -23.13 -10.17
CA PHE A 3 -75.21 -22.14 -9.21
C PHE A 3 -74.58 -22.25 -7.81
N ARG A 4 -74.18 -23.47 -7.39
CA ARG A 4 -73.61 -23.71 -6.06
C ARG A 4 -72.16 -23.22 -5.96
N GLU A 5 -71.37 -23.50 -7.00
CA GLU A 5 -69.99 -23.03 -7.12
C GLU A 5 -69.92 -21.50 -7.24
N GLU A 6 -70.86 -20.88 -7.96
CA GLU A 6 -70.94 -19.43 -8.12
C GLU A 6 -71.31 -18.74 -6.79
N THR A 7 -72.23 -19.33 -6.00
CA THR A 7 -72.55 -18.82 -4.65
C THR A 7 -71.44 -19.04 -3.63
N GLU A 8 -70.72 -20.17 -3.69
CA GLU A 8 -69.57 -20.42 -2.82
C GLU A 8 -68.46 -19.41 -3.09
N LYS A 9 -68.19 -19.14 -4.38
CA LYS A 9 -67.19 -18.16 -4.79
C LYS A 9 -67.53 -16.74 -4.31
N LEU A 10 -68.79 -16.31 -4.46
CA LEU A 10 -69.28 -15.03 -3.93
C LEU A 10 -69.10 -14.92 -2.40
N LEU A 11 -69.41 -15.97 -1.64
CA LEU A 11 -69.29 -15.95 -0.18
C LEU A 11 -67.83 -15.91 0.30
N VAL A 12 -66.94 -16.65 -0.37
CA VAL A 12 -65.53 -16.78 0.04
C VAL A 12 -64.68 -15.61 -0.44
N GLU A 13 -64.85 -15.18 -1.70
CA GLU A 13 -64.00 -14.14 -2.30
C GLU A 13 -64.51 -12.73 -2.00
N ASP A 14 -65.82 -12.48 -2.13
CA ASP A 14 -66.37 -11.12 -1.99
C ASP A 14 -66.76 -10.77 -0.54
N LEU A 15 -67.25 -11.75 0.22
CA LEU A 15 -67.67 -11.56 1.62
C LEU A 15 -66.63 -12.03 2.65
N LYS A 16 -65.49 -12.59 2.19
CA LYS A 16 -64.37 -13.07 3.02
C LYS A 16 -64.81 -14.07 4.11
N ILE A 17 -65.87 -14.82 3.85
CA ILE A 17 -66.32 -15.87 4.76
C ILE A 17 -65.40 -17.09 4.57
N SER A 18 -65.08 -17.81 5.65
CA SER A 18 -64.30 -19.04 5.53
C SER A 18 -64.99 -20.00 4.56
N LYS A 19 -64.20 -20.71 3.75
CA LYS A 19 -64.74 -21.71 2.82
C LYS A 19 -65.61 -22.75 3.53
N GLN A 20 -65.27 -23.10 4.78
CA GLN A 20 -66.04 -24.04 5.59
C GLN A 20 -67.40 -23.46 6.01
N ASP A 21 -67.43 -22.19 6.45
CA ASP A 21 -68.67 -21.49 6.82
C ASP A 21 -69.56 -21.26 5.60
N ALA A 22 -68.99 -20.93 4.43
CA ALA A 22 -69.72 -20.78 3.19
C ALA A 22 -70.43 -22.08 2.77
N ILE A 23 -69.77 -23.23 2.94
CA ILE A 23 -70.34 -24.55 2.67
C ILE A 23 -71.50 -24.86 3.63
N LEU A 24 -71.35 -24.57 4.92
CA LEU A 24 -72.41 -24.76 5.93
C LEU A 24 -73.62 -23.86 5.68
N ILE A 25 -73.40 -22.58 5.35
CA ILE A 25 -74.47 -21.63 4.98
C ILE A 25 -75.26 -22.13 3.76
N ILE A 26 -74.57 -22.62 2.73
CA ILE A 26 -75.20 -23.18 1.54
C ILE A 26 -75.99 -24.45 1.89
N ALA A 27 -75.40 -25.37 2.67
CA ALA A 27 -76.04 -26.61 3.08
C ALA A 27 -77.31 -26.36 3.92
N ARG A 28 -77.26 -25.42 4.87
CA ARG A 28 -78.40 -25.02 5.70
C ARG A 28 -79.55 -24.49 4.83
N ARG A 29 -79.25 -23.61 3.89
CA ARG A 29 -80.24 -23.04 2.96
C ARG A 29 -80.88 -24.09 2.04
N GLU A 30 -80.10 -25.06 1.58
CA GLU A 30 -80.60 -26.17 0.76
C GLU A 30 -81.56 -27.08 1.57
N VAL A 31 -81.21 -27.41 2.81
CA VAL A 31 -82.05 -28.23 3.70
C VAL A 31 -83.33 -27.50 4.12
N GLU A 32 -83.26 -26.18 4.34
CA GLU A 32 -84.44 -25.35 4.63
C GLU A 32 -85.46 -25.35 3.49
N GLY A 33 -85.01 -25.44 2.24
CA GLY A 33 -85.86 -25.51 1.04
C GLY A 33 -86.61 -26.83 0.84
N LEU A 34 -86.32 -27.88 1.63
CA LEU A 34 -87.00 -29.18 1.53
C LEU A 34 -88.38 -29.16 2.20
N ILE A 35 -89.44 -28.95 1.41
CA ILE A 35 -90.83 -28.88 1.92
C ILE A 35 -91.48 -30.28 2.03
N SER A 36 -91.02 -31.25 1.24
CA SER A 36 -91.74 -32.51 1.03
C SER A 36 -91.47 -33.62 2.07
N TYR A 37 -90.47 -33.46 2.96
CA TYR A 37 -90.05 -34.49 3.93
C TYR A 37 -89.64 -33.88 5.29
N PRO A 38 -90.58 -33.51 6.16
CA PRO A 38 -90.30 -32.78 7.40
C PRO A 38 -89.42 -33.55 8.40
N ASN A 39 -89.60 -34.87 8.52
CA ASN A 39 -88.79 -35.70 9.43
C ASN A 39 -87.33 -35.83 8.98
N ALA A 40 -87.08 -35.86 7.66
CA ALA A 40 -85.72 -35.92 7.12
C ALA A 40 -85.02 -34.56 7.23
N LYS A 41 -85.77 -33.47 7.00
CA LYS A 41 -85.30 -32.10 7.20
C LYS A 41 -84.85 -31.84 8.63
N GLY A 42 -85.64 -32.24 9.63
CA GLY A 42 -85.29 -32.08 11.05
C GLY A 42 -83.97 -32.77 11.41
N LYS A 43 -83.80 -34.03 11.01
CA LYS A 43 -82.56 -34.79 11.25
C LYS A 43 -81.33 -34.20 10.55
N LEU A 44 -81.50 -33.72 9.31
CA LEU A 44 -80.41 -33.06 8.58
C LEU A 44 -80.01 -31.73 9.23
N MET A 45 -80.98 -30.99 9.77
CA MET A 45 -80.72 -29.76 10.50
C MET A 45 -79.94 -30.01 11.79
N GLU A 46 -80.34 -31.03 12.56
CA GLU A 46 -79.61 -31.47 13.76
C GLU A 46 -78.16 -31.89 13.43
N CYS A 47 -77.93 -32.54 12.28
CA CYS A 47 -76.57 -32.86 11.84
C CYS A 47 -75.76 -31.61 11.46
N ILE A 48 -76.37 -30.60 10.83
CA ILE A 48 -75.68 -29.34 10.52
C ILE A 48 -75.32 -28.60 11.81
N ASP A 49 -76.25 -28.51 12.77
CA ASP A 49 -76.00 -27.89 14.07
C ASP A 49 -74.89 -28.63 14.85
N ALA A 50 -74.84 -29.96 14.78
CA ALA A 50 -73.77 -30.75 15.40
C ALA A 50 -72.40 -30.47 14.77
N ILE A 51 -72.33 -30.39 13.42
CA ILE A 51 -71.08 -30.08 12.70
C ILE A 51 -70.62 -28.64 13.01
N GLU A 52 -71.54 -27.67 13.09
CA GLU A 52 -71.23 -26.30 13.48
C GLU A 52 -70.62 -26.24 14.90
N ASN A 53 -71.19 -26.98 15.86
CA ASN A 53 -70.67 -27.04 17.23
C ASN A 53 -69.27 -27.69 17.30
N GLU A 54 -69.07 -28.83 16.62
CA GLU A 54 -67.75 -29.48 16.54
C GLU A 54 -66.71 -28.52 15.93
N PHE A 55 -67.07 -27.77 14.89
CA PHE A 55 -66.16 -26.83 14.25
C PHE A 55 -65.75 -25.68 15.19
N VAL A 56 -66.68 -25.15 15.97
CA VAL A 56 -66.39 -24.13 16.99
C VAL A 56 -65.43 -24.67 18.06
N GLU A 57 -65.63 -25.91 18.52
CA GLU A 57 -64.72 -26.54 19.48
C GLU A 57 -63.32 -26.76 18.90
N TYR A 58 -63.22 -27.20 17.64
CA TYR A 58 -61.93 -27.34 16.96
C TYR A 58 -61.21 -26.01 16.79
N GLN A 59 -61.92 -24.94 16.42
CA GLN A 59 -61.32 -23.62 16.27
C GLN A 59 -60.81 -23.09 17.61
N ALA A 60 -61.60 -23.23 18.68
CA ALA A 60 -61.16 -22.84 20.03
C ALA A 60 -59.92 -23.62 20.49
N ALA A 61 -59.81 -24.90 20.15
CA ALA A 61 -58.63 -25.70 20.45
C ALA A 61 -57.38 -25.25 19.67
N ILE A 62 -57.55 -24.88 18.39
CA ILE A 62 -56.46 -24.34 17.56
C ILE A 62 -55.96 -23.00 18.12
N ASP A 63 -56.87 -22.11 18.49
CA ASP A 63 -56.53 -20.80 19.04
C ASP A 63 -55.79 -20.96 20.38
N ALA A 64 -56.26 -21.84 21.28
CA ALA A 64 -55.56 -22.14 22.53
C ALA A 64 -54.15 -22.74 22.30
N MET A 65 -53.98 -23.60 21.29
CA MET A 65 -52.66 -24.13 20.93
C MET A 65 -51.73 -23.03 20.38
N ASN A 66 -52.26 -22.10 19.59
CA ASN A 66 -51.48 -20.99 19.04
C ASN A 66 -51.05 -20.00 20.14
N ASP A 67 -51.95 -19.69 21.08
CA ASP A 67 -51.65 -18.81 22.22
C ASP A 67 -50.56 -19.42 23.12
N SER A 68 -50.66 -20.70 23.44
CA SER A 68 -49.61 -21.41 24.21
C SER A 68 -48.27 -21.38 23.48
N ARG A 69 -48.27 -21.56 22.15
CA ARG A 69 -47.04 -21.52 21.35
C ARG A 69 -46.45 -20.10 21.29
N HIS A 70 -47.28 -19.07 21.25
CA HIS A 70 -46.83 -17.68 21.29
C HIS A 70 -46.15 -17.34 22.61
N ILE A 71 -46.75 -17.74 23.74
CA ILE A 71 -46.18 -17.54 25.09
C ILE A 71 -44.81 -18.22 25.22
N ASP A 72 -44.67 -19.45 24.72
CA ASP A 72 -43.38 -20.18 24.76
C ASP A 72 -42.30 -19.53 23.88
N ILE A 73 -42.68 -18.97 22.73
CA ILE A 73 -41.76 -18.24 21.86
C ILE A 73 -41.30 -16.96 22.56
N GLU A 74 -42.22 -16.17 23.12
CA GLU A 74 -41.90 -14.93 23.83
C GLU A 74 -40.96 -15.19 25.02
N ALA A 75 -41.26 -16.20 25.83
CA ALA A 75 -40.40 -16.59 26.94
C ALA A 75 -38.99 -17.01 26.49
N ARG A 76 -38.88 -17.75 25.38
CA ARG A 76 -37.56 -18.10 24.79
C ARG A 76 -36.84 -16.85 24.27
N THR A 77 -37.55 -15.92 23.65
CA THR A 77 -36.94 -14.68 23.16
C THR A 77 -36.40 -13.82 24.32
N ASP A 78 -37.15 -13.68 25.41
CA ASP A 78 -36.72 -12.91 26.58
C ASP A 78 -35.47 -13.51 27.24
N VAL A 79 -35.43 -14.84 27.39
CA VAL A 79 -34.24 -15.53 27.90
C VAL A 79 -33.02 -15.30 27.00
N THR A 80 -33.20 -15.36 25.67
CA THR A 80 -32.09 -15.11 24.74
C THR A 80 -31.63 -13.66 24.73
N LEU A 81 -32.55 -12.69 24.82
CA LEU A 81 -32.22 -11.27 24.88
C LEU A 81 -31.47 -10.95 26.17
N GLY A 82 -31.90 -11.50 27.31
CA GLY A 82 -31.20 -11.37 28.58
C GLY A 82 -29.75 -11.88 28.51
N ALA A 83 -29.54 -13.06 27.91
CA ALA A 83 -28.20 -13.62 27.73
C ALA A 83 -27.30 -12.77 26.80
N LEU A 84 -27.87 -12.18 25.75
CA LEU A 84 -27.12 -11.28 24.86
C LEU A 84 -26.74 -9.97 25.55
N THR A 85 -27.62 -9.42 26.39
CA THR A 85 -27.31 -8.20 27.16
C THR A 85 -26.19 -8.44 28.17
N THR A 86 -26.19 -9.57 28.88
CA THR A 86 -25.09 -9.87 29.82
C THR A 86 -23.77 -10.09 29.10
N MET A 87 -23.78 -10.76 27.94
CA MET A 87 -22.58 -10.89 27.11
C MET A 87 -22.05 -9.54 26.61
N LEU A 88 -22.93 -8.60 26.28
CA LEU A 88 -22.54 -7.25 25.84
C LEU A 88 -21.87 -6.47 26.98
N ASP A 89 -22.44 -6.52 28.18
CA ASP A 89 -21.87 -5.88 29.37
C ASP A 89 -20.50 -6.47 29.74
N GLU A 90 -20.35 -7.80 29.66
CA GLU A 90 -19.07 -8.48 29.85
C GLU A 90 -18.01 -8.07 28.82
N GLN A 91 -18.40 -7.86 27.55
CA GLN A 91 -17.46 -7.38 26.54
C GLN A 91 -17.08 -5.92 26.77
N SER A 92 -18.03 -5.08 27.15
CA SER A 92 -17.77 -3.67 27.45
C SER A 92 -16.76 -3.51 28.59
N THR A 93 -16.93 -4.26 29.68
CA THR A 93 -15.99 -4.23 30.81
C THR A 93 -14.58 -4.68 30.41
N LYS A 94 -14.45 -5.73 29.58
CA LYS A 94 -13.16 -6.16 29.03
C LYS A 94 -12.51 -5.08 28.15
N PHE A 95 -13.29 -4.38 27.32
CA PHE A 95 -12.76 -3.29 26.50
C PHE A 95 -12.25 -2.13 27.36
N ASP A 96 -12.97 -1.75 28.41
CA ASP A 96 -12.54 -0.70 29.34
C ASP A 96 -11.25 -1.08 30.09
N GLU A 97 -11.13 -2.33 30.52
CA GLU A 97 -9.89 -2.84 31.12
C GLU A 97 -8.72 -2.83 30.14
N HIS A 98 -8.96 -3.25 28.89
CA HIS A 98 -7.95 -3.19 27.83
C HIS A 98 -7.54 -1.75 27.52
N ALA A 99 -8.49 -0.81 27.48
CA ALA A 99 -8.21 0.61 27.26
C ALA A 99 -7.31 1.17 28.36
N LYS A 100 -7.65 0.92 29.64
CA LYS A 100 -6.81 1.33 30.78
C LYS A 100 -5.41 0.72 30.74
N ASN A 101 -5.29 -0.55 30.33
CA ASN A 101 -3.99 -1.23 30.20
C ASN A 101 -3.14 -0.62 29.08
N VAL A 102 -3.75 -0.29 27.93
CA VAL A 102 -3.07 0.38 26.82
C VAL A 102 -2.61 1.78 27.22
N GLU A 103 -3.46 2.56 27.90
CA GLU A 103 -3.09 3.89 28.41
C GLU A 103 -1.92 3.81 29.39
N GLY A 104 -1.95 2.87 30.34
CA GLY A 104 -0.84 2.65 31.28
C GLY A 104 0.47 2.28 30.58
N LYS A 105 0.41 1.42 29.55
CA LYS A 105 1.59 1.07 28.73
C LYS A 105 2.11 2.25 27.92
N LEU A 106 1.23 3.10 27.38
CA LEU A 106 1.61 4.30 26.65
C LEU A 106 2.31 5.31 27.56
N GLN A 107 1.80 5.52 28.78
CA GLN A 107 2.44 6.38 29.77
C GLN A 107 3.82 5.85 30.17
N ALA A 108 3.95 4.54 30.42
CA ALA A 108 5.25 3.92 30.73
C ALA A 108 6.25 4.06 29.57
N LEU A 109 5.81 3.89 28.32
CA LEU A 109 6.65 4.10 27.14
C LEU A 109 7.06 5.57 26.96
N GLN A 110 6.16 6.51 27.23
CA GLN A 110 6.47 7.95 27.21
C GLN A 110 7.51 8.31 28.26
N GLU A 111 7.41 7.73 29.46
CA GLU A 111 8.38 7.93 30.54
C GLU A 111 9.76 7.34 30.18
N GLN A 112 9.79 6.15 29.59
CA GLN A 112 11.03 5.57 29.04
C GLN A 112 11.64 6.42 27.92
N LEU A 113 10.81 7.01 27.04
CA LEU A 113 11.29 7.90 25.98
C LEU A 113 11.86 9.20 26.55
N ALA A 114 11.26 9.76 27.59
CA ALA A 114 11.75 10.96 28.27
C ALA A 114 13.11 10.71 28.94
N GLN A 115 13.30 9.54 29.56
CA GLN A 115 14.57 9.13 30.18
C GLN A 115 15.69 8.89 29.16
N HIS A 116 15.37 8.53 27.91
CA HIS A 116 16.33 8.32 26.83
C HIS A 116 16.42 9.49 25.80
N SER A 117 15.85 10.66 26.13
CA SER A 117 15.67 11.81 25.22
C SER A 117 16.95 12.52 24.75
N GLY A 118 18.14 12.04 25.10
CA GLY A 118 19.42 12.55 24.58
C GLY A 118 19.71 12.24 23.10
N GLY A 119 18.88 11.45 22.39
CA GLY A 119 19.21 11.02 21.01
C GLY A 119 18.06 10.78 20.03
N VAL A 120 16.80 11.01 20.39
CA VAL A 120 15.63 10.47 19.65
C VAL A 120 14.87 11.51 18.81
N ALA A 121 15.43 12.71 18.60
CA ALA A 121 14.79 13.69 17.70
C ALA A 121 14.75 13.24 16.22
N THR A 122 15.50 12.19 15.85
CA THR A 122 15.60 11.70 14.45
C THR A 122 14.64 10.56 14.12
N LEU A 123 13.98 9.93 15.10
CA LEU A 123 13.25 8.67 14.90
C LEU A 123 11.71 8.78 14.90
N LEU A 124 11.14 9.93 15.26
CA LEU A 124 9.69 10.13 15.25
C LEU A 124 9.19 10.55 13.86
N ARG A 125 9.31 9.65 12.87
CA ARG A 125 8.44 9.68 11.68
C ARG A 125 7.27 8.74 11.94
N THR A 126 6.09 9.29 12.13
CA THR A 126 4.85 8.49 12.13
C THR A 126 4.68 7.82 10.77
N TYR A 127 4.02 6.66 10.73
CA TYR A 127 3.79 5.93 9.46
C TYR A 127 3.05 6.81 8.43
N ALA A 128 2.09 7.62 8.89
CA ALA A 128 1.41 8.62 8.08
C ALA A 128 2.38 9.69 7.53
N ALA A 129 3.34 10.18 8.33
CA ALA A 129 4.36 11.11 7.88
C ALA A 129 5.39 10.47 6.93
N ALA A 130 5.67 9.17 7.09
CA ALA A 130 6.54 8.42 6.19
C ALA A 130 5.88 8.16 4.83
N ALA A 131 4.57 7.89 4.81
CA ALA A 131 3.77 7.70 3.60
C ALA A 131 3.47 9.03 2.87
N ALA A 132 3.25 10.12 3.62
CA ALA A 132 3.04 11.46 3.08
C ALA A 132 4.35 12.18 2.71
N ALA A 133 5.51 11.69 3.18
CA ALA A 133 6.79 12.23 2.78
C ALA A 133 6.99 11.96 1.29
N LYS A 134 6.97 13.04 0.48
CA LYS A 134 7.52 13.00 -0.86
C LYS A 134 8.92 12.38 -0.77
N PRO A 135 9.27 11.40 -1.63
CA PRO A 135 10.64 10.92 -1.68
C PRO A 135 11.52 12.16 -1.78
N LYS A 136 12.50 12.30 -0.87
CA LYS A 136 13.49 13.37 -0.98
C LYS A 136 14.00 13.29 -2.41
N GLY A 137 13.69 14.31 -3.22
CA GLY A 137 14.30 14.48 -4.54
C GLY A 137 15.79 14.27 -4.36
N PRO A 138 16.46 13.61 -5.32
CA PRO A 138 17.81 13.18 -5.09
C PRO A 138 18.64 14.40 -4.70
N GLY A 139 19.23 14.33 -3.50
CA GLY A 139 20.10 15.40 -3.03
C GLY A 139 21.13 15.66 -4.10
N LYS A 140 21.46 16.93 -4.36
CA LYS A 140 22.53 17.30 -5.29
C LYS A 140 23.70 16.34 -5.06
N PRO A 141 24.23 15.65 -6.10
CA PRO A 141 25.40 14.81 -5.92
C PRO A 141 26.49 15.71 -5.34
N ALA A 142 26.85 15.47 -4.08
CA ALA A 142 27.87 16.26 -3.40
C ALA A 142 29.14 16.15 -4.23
N ALA A 143 29.72 17.30 -4.61
CA ALA A 143 30.94 17.32 -5.40
C ALA A 143 32.02 16.53 -4.65
N ILE A 144 32.52 15.46 -5.28
CA ILE A 144 33.55 14.63 -4.69
C ILE A 144 34.88 15.38 -4.88
N HIS A 145 35.31 16.15 -3.88
CA HIS A 145 36.63 16.80 -3.90
C HIS A 145 37.70 15.77 -3.52
N SER A 146 38.07 14.87 -4.43
CA SER A 146 39.04 13.80 -4.16
C SER A 146 40.25 13.83 -5.10
N ILE A 147 41.38 13.32 -4.60
CA ILE A 147 42.58 13.08 -5.40
C ILE A 147 42.99 11.62 -5.32
N VAL A 148 43.52 11.10 -6.42
CA VAL A 148 44.13 9.78 -6.51
C VAL A 148 45.64 9.96 -6.47
N VAL A 149 46.28 9.28 -5.54
CA VAL A 149 47.73 9.24 -5.39
C VAL A 149 48.21 7.86 -5.82
N THR A 150 49.12 7.83 -6.78
CA THR A 150 49.74 6.62 -7.32
C THR A 150 51.24 6.72 -7.11
N SER A 151 51.91 5.63 -6.73
CA SER A 151 53.39 5.64 -6.72
C SER A 151 53.94 5.48 -8.13
N LYS A 152 55.06 6.13 -8.43
CA LYS A 152 55.81 5.92 -9.68
C LYS A 152 56.69 4.67 -9.61
N GLU A 153 56.90 4.11 -8.42
CA GLU A 153 57.69 2.90 -8.22
C GLU A 153 56.78 1.66 -8.33
N PRO A 154 57.01 0.75 -9.30
CA PRO A 154 56.12 -0.40 -9.56
C PRO A 154 56.15 -1.47 -8.46
N THR A 155 57.16 -1.41 -7.57
CA THR A 155 57.34 -2.34 -6.44
C THR A 155 56.59 -1.91 -5.19
N ASP A 156 56.02 -0.71 -5.15
CA ASP A 156 55.32 -0.20 -3.97
C ASP A 156 53.95 -0.86 -3.79
N SER A 157 53.69 -1.40 -2.60
CA SER A 157 52.33 -1.79 -2.22
C SER A 157 51.49 -0.55 -1.87
N GLY A 158 50.16 -0.64 -1.95
CA GLY A 158 49.28 0.45 -1.50
C GLY A 158 49.46 0.83 -0.02
N GLU A 159 50.12 -0.01 0.78
CA GLU A 159 50.53 0.30 2.14
C GLU A 159 51.79 1.15 2.21
N ALA A 160 52.78 0.88 1.34
CA ALA A 160 53.95 1.73 1.18
C ALA A 160 53.56 3.14 0.72
N VAL A 161 52.60 3.24 -0.22
CA VAL A 161 52.04 4.54 -0.66
C VAL A 161 51.34 5.28 0.48
N MET A 162 50.54 4.57 1.28
CA MET A 162 49.91 5.13 2.48
C MET A 162 50.93 5.59 3.52
N GLY A 163 52.03 4.86 3.69
CA GLY A 163 53.15 5.27 4.54
C GLY A 163 53.80 6.57 4.05
N LYS A 164 54.13 6.63 2.75
CA LYS A 164 54.67 7.84 2.11
C LYS A 164 53.72 9.03 2.28
N ILE A 165 52.42 8.85 2.07
CA ILE A 165 51.40 9.89 2.30
C ILE A 165 51.35 10.30 3.78
N ARG A 166 51.35 9.34 4.70
CA ARG A 166 51.29 9.62 6.14
C ARG A 166 52.51 10.39 6.59
N ASP A 167 53.70 10.09 6.08
CA ASP A 167 54.91 10.84 6.42
C ASP A 167 54.85 12.27 5.91
N ILE A 168 54.34 12.48 4.69
CA ILE A 168 54.12 13.82 4.10
C ILE A 168 53.10 14.62 4.92
N VAL A 169 52.01 13.96 5.33
CA VAL A 169 50.92 14.58 6.08
C VAL A 169 51.27 14.77 7.57
N ARG A 170 52.05 13.86 8.18
CA ARG A 170 52.52 13.94 9.58
C ARG A 170 53.69 14.90 9.77
N ALA A 171 54.59 15.01 8.79
CA ALA A 171 55.76 15.88 8.90
C ALA A 171 55.39 17.37 9.04
N MET A 172 54.12 17.74 8.82
CA MET A 172 53.69 19.13 8.87
C MET A 172 52.31 19.26 9.51
N GLU A 173 52.23 20.13 10.52
CA GLU A 173 51.04 20.79 11.09
C GLU A 173 50.26 21.57 10.01
N SER A 174 49.80 20.89 8.96
CA SER A 174 49.57 21.51 7.66
C SER A 174 48.17 22.08 7.47
N GLY A 175 47.31 22.01 8.49
CA GLY A 175 45.95 22.57 8.46
C GLY A 175 45.02 21.98 7.39
N ILE A 176 45.42 20.90 6.70
CA ILE A 176 44.62 20.23 5.67
C ILE A 176 43.74 19.20 6.37
N LYS A 177 42.41 19.40 6.34
CA LYS A 177 41.46 18.42 6.85
C LYS A 177 41.15 17.41 5.75
N VAL A 178 41.59 16.17 5.98
CA VAL A 178 41.25 15.05 5.12
C VAL A 178 40.01 14.37 5.70
N GLU A 179 38.95 14.24 4.90
CA GLU A 179 37.71 13.58 5.35
C GLU A 179 37.88 12.07 5.35
N ARG A 180 38.43 11.52 4.26
CA ARG A 180 38.53 10.08 4.02
C ARG A 180 39.80 9.72 3.29
N ILE A 181 40.44 8.63 3.70
CA ILE A 181 41.57 8.03 2.98
C ILE A 181 41.29 6.54 2.85
N TRP A 182 41.37 6.01 1.64
CA TRP A 182 41.23 4.57 1.42
C TRP A 182 42.15 4.08 0.30
N LYS A 183 42.54 2.80 0.40
CA LYS A 183 43.30 2.11 -0.64
C LYS A 183 42.35 1.74 -1.78
N ALA A 184 42.75 2.02 -3.02
CA ALA A 184 42.11 1.56 -4.23
C ALA A 184 42.92 0.42 -4.87
N LYS A 185 42.37 -0.20 -5.92
CA LYS A 185 43.05 -1.23 -6.69
C LYS A 185 44.28 -0.63 -7.42
N ASP A 186 45.26 -1.47 -7.73
CA ASP A 186 46.46 -1.13 -8.52
C ASP A 186 47.41 -0.11 -7.87
N GLN A 187 47.72 -0.29 -6.57
CA GLN A 187 48.69 0.56 -5.84
C GLN A 187 48.26 2.04 -5.73
N LYS A 188 46.96 2.31 -5.85
CA LYS A 188 46.38 3.66 -5.76
C LYS A 188 45.81 3.93 -4.38
N VAL A 189 45.89 5.17 -3.93
CA VAL A 189 45.27 5.64 -2.68
C VAL A 189 44.40 6.84 -3.03
N VAL A 190 43.15 6.84 -2.58
CA VAL A 190 42.23 7.95 -2.81
C VAL A 190 42.06 8.72 -1.51
N MET A 191 42.16 10.04 -1.61
CA MET A 191 41.93 10.96 -0.50
C MET A 191 40.79 11.90 -0.84
N GLY A 192 39.79 11.93 0.04
CA GLY A 192 38.64 12.82 -0.04
C GLY A 192 38.79 14.03 0.89
N PHE A 193 38.41 15.18 0.38
CA PHE A 193 38.42 16.48 1.06
C PHE A 193 37.01 17.06 1.09
N ILE A 194 36.78 17.95 2.06
CA ILE A 194 35.50 18.64 2.22
C ILE A 194 35.42 19.82 1.24
N THR A 195 36.54 20.49 1.00
CA THR A 195 36.59 21.68 0.13
C THR A 195 37.54 21.50 -1.05
N GLU A 196 37.24 22.20 -2.15
CA GLU A 196 38.10 22.28 -3.32
C GLU A 196 39.47 22.92 -3.00
N GLU A 197 39.51 23.90 -2.10
CA GLU A 197 40.75 24.54 -1.67
C GLU A 197 41.70 23.58 -0.96
N GLU A 198 41.18 22.72 -0.07
CA GLU A 198 41.97 21.70 0.63
C GLU A 198 42.51 20.67 -0.35
N ARG A 199 41.70 20.26 -1.34
CA ARG A 199 42.11 19.37 -2.43
C ARG A 199 43.29 19.96 -3.21
N ASP A 200 43.21 21.23 -3.58
CA ASP A 200 44.25 21.88 -4.39
C ASP A 200 45.54 22.14 -3.60
N LYS A 201 45.42 22.50 -2.31
CA LYS A 201 46.54 22.58 -1.39
C LYS A 201 47.23 21.22 -1.24
N ALA A 202 46.46 20.14 -1.08
CA ALA A 202 46.99 18.78 -0.99
C ALA A 202 47.68 18.35 -2.29
N LYS A 203 47.09 18.65 -3.46
CA LYS A 203 47.70 18.36 -4.77
C LYS A 203 49.04 19.06 -4.95
N LYS A 204 49.12 20.37 -4.67
CA LYS A 204 50.38 21.14 -4.82
C LYS A 204 51.47 20.60 -3.90
N LYS A 205 51.14 20.21 -2.66
CA LYS A 205 52.11 19.68 -1.70
C LYS A 205 52.61 18.29 -2.09
N LEU A 206 51.69 17.37 -2.39
CA LEU A 206 52.07 16.01 -2.80
C LEU A 206 52.81 15.96 -4.14
N ALA A 207 52.54 16.91 -5.04
CA ALA A 207 53.31 17.06 -6.28
C ALA A 207 54.68 17.74 -6.07
N GLY A 208 54.82 18.56 -5.02
CA GLY A 208 56.04 19.29 -4.69
C GLY A 208 57.11 18.46 -3.98
N GLU A 209 56.72 17.44 -3.22
CA GLU A 209 57.67 16.54 -2.56
C GLU A 209 58.18 15.44 -3.48
N ARG A 210 59.51 15.30 -3.55
CA ARG A 210 60.23 14.36 -4.43
C ARG A 210 60.18 12.90 -3.94
N LYS A 211 59.06 12.43 -3.40
CA LYS A 211 58.86 11.03 -2.95
C LYS A 211 58.31 10.11 -4.04
N GLY A 212 58.40 10.51 -5.32
CA GLY A 212 58.01 9.65 -6.44
C GLY A 212 56.50 9.40 -6.54
N LEU A 213 55.65 10.29 -6.02
CA LEU A 213 54.19 10.16 -6.11
C LEU A 213 53.65 10.90 -7.35
N ALA A 214 52.66 10.31 -8.00
CA ALA A 214 51.84 10.93 -9.05
C ALA A 214 50.45 11.23 -8.46
N VAL A 215 49.96 12.44 -8.67
CA VAL A 215 48.69 12.90 -8.09
C VAL A 215 47.75 13.33 -9.21
N GLU A 216 46.61 12.66 -9.30
CA GLU A 216 45.56 12.94 -10.27
C GLU A 216 44.30 13.43 -9.54
N ILE A 217 43.62 14.41 -10.13
CA ILE A 217 42.33 14.88 -9.59
C ILE A 217 41.26 13.89 -10.04
N LEU A 218 40.50 13.35 -9.09
CA LEU A 218 39.36 12.51 -9.42
C LEU A 218 38.21 13.40 -9.90
N LYS A 219 37.86 13.29 -11.19
CA LYS A 219 36.68 13.98 -11.73
C LYS A 219 35.41 13.29 -11.24
N ASN A 220 34.37 14.09 -10.94
CA ASN A 220 33.08 13.54 -10.58
C ASN A 220 32.52 12.75 -11.77
N ARG A 221 32.02 11.54 -11.51
CA ARG A 221 31.40 10.74 -12.57
C ARG A 221 30.03 11.33 -12.91
N ASP A 222 29.64 11.21 -14.17
CA ASP A 222 28.30 11.57 -14.61
C ASP A 222 27.28 10.69 -13.86
N PRO A 223 26.21 11.28 -13.28
CA PRO A 223 25.18 10.53 -12.57
C PRO A 223 24.50 9.50 -13.45
N LEU A 224 24.01 8.45 -12.80
CA LEU A 224 23.31 7.34 -13.44
C LEU A 224 21.83 7.32 -13.08
N GLU A 225 21.01 7.18 -14.10
CA GLU A 225 19.56 7.10 -14.02
C GLU A 225 19.06 5.79 -14.62
N VAL A 226 18.00 5.23 -14.05
CA VAL A 226 17.34 4.06 -14.59
C VAL A 226 16.01 4.49 -15.19
N LEU A 227 15.88 4.33 -16.50
CA LEU A 227 14.61 4.38 -17.20
C LEU A 227 13.93 3.02 -17.08
N LYS A 228 12.71 3.02 -16.53
CA LYS A 228 11.87 1.83 -16.42
C LYS A 228 10.77 1.87 -17.47
N GLY A 229 10.57 0.73 -18.14
CA GLY A 229 9.48 0.56 -19.12
C GLY A 229 9.91 0.78 -20.57
N VAL A 230 11.21 0.71 -20.85
CA VAL A 230 11.76 0.82 -22.21
C VAL A 230 11.44 -0.46 -22.99
N SER A 231 10.96 -0.34 -24.23
CA SER A 231 10.65 -1.52 -25.05
C SER A 231 11.92 -2.29 -25.41
N LYS A 232 11.84 -3.63 -25.44
CA LYS A 232 12.97 -4.50 -25.83
C LYS A 232 13.33 -4.38 -27.30
N ASP A 233 12.36 -4.05 -28.14
CA ASP A 233 12.52 -4.03 -29.59
C ASP A 233 13.31 -2.81 -30.09
N ILE A 234 13.48 -1.80 -29.23
CA ILE A 234 14.13 -0.53 -29.56
C ILE A 234 15.61 -0.59 -29.21
N GLY A 235 16.47 -0.30 -30.18
CA GLY A 235 17.93 -0.25 -30.02
C GLY A 235 18.41 0.99 -29.24
N ASP A 236 19.63 0.95 -28.69
CA ASP A 236 20.18 2.03 -27.85
C ASP A 236 20.20 3.39 -28.55
N GLU A 237 20.59 3.43 -29.82
CA GLU A 237 20.64 4.67 -30.61
C GLU A 237 19.24 5.28 -30.82
N GLU A 238 18.24 4.43 -30.99
CA GLU A 238 16.85 4.84 -31.19
C GLU A 238 16.25 5.37 -29.89
N VAL A 239 16.55 4.75 -28.74
CA VAL A 239 16.19 5.27 -27.43
C VAL A 239 16.78 6.67 -27.23
N VAL A 240 18.08 6.86 -27.47
CA VAL A 240 18.73 8.19 -27.31
C VAL A 240 18.09 9.22 -28.23
N ARG A 241 17.79 8.86 -29.47
CA ARG A 241 17.12 9.74 -30.44
C ARG A 241 15.70 10.10 -29.99
N ALA A 242 14.93 9.12 -29.54
CA ALA A 242 13.58 9.32 -29.02
C ALA A 242 13.58 10.24 -27.80
N LEU A 243 14.52 10.03 -26.87
CA LEU A 243 14.67 10.88 -25.69
C LEU A 243 14.90 12.34 -26.08
N ARG A 244 15.85 12.60 -27.00
CA ARG A 244 16.16 13.95 -27.48
C ARG A 244 14.99 14.61 -28.20
N ASN A 245 14.32 13.88 -29.09
CA ASN A 245 13.25 14.43 -29.92
C ASN A 245 11.95 14.66 -29.15
N GLN A 246 11.56 13.74 -28.27
CA GLN A 246 10.28 13.80 -27.57
C GLN A 246 10.33 14.62 -26.29
N ASN A 247 11.52 14.84 -25.74
CA ASN A 247 11.70 15.58 -24.49
C ASN A 247 12.55 16.83 -24.73
N GLY A 248 12.38 17.49 -25.88
CA GLY A 248 13.16 18.66 -26.28
C GLY A 248 13.21 19.78 -25.23
N GLU A 249 12.18 19.91 -24.40
CA GLU A 249 12.15 20.83 -23.25
C GLU A 249 13.25 20.54 -22.21
N LEU A 250 13.62 19.27 -22.02
CA LEU A 250 14.68 18.87 -21.08
C LEU A 250 16.07 19.23 -21.62
N PHE A 251 16.24 19.12 -22.94
CA PHE A 251 17.51 19.37 -23.64
C PHE A 251 17.67 20.82 -24.11
N GLY A 252 16.61 21.63 -24.07
CA GLY A 252 16.62 23.02 -24.52
C GLY A 252 17.58 23.91 -23.72
N GLY A 253 18.44 24.64 -24.42
CA GLY A 253 19.36 25.62 -23.82
C GLY A 253 20.47 25.02 -22.95
N LEU A 254 20.85 23.77 -23.19
CA LEU A 254 22.06 23.17 -22.60
C LEU A 254 23.28 23.42 -23.52
N ASP A 255 24.42 23.73 -22.91
CA ASP A 255 25.70 23.76 -23.62
C ASP A 255 26.15 22.34 -24.01
N LEU A 256 27.09 22.22 -24.95
CA LEU A 256 27.61 20.93 -25.43
C LEU A 256 28.15 20.04 -24.29
N GLU A 257 28.67 20.64 -23.22
CA GLU A 257 29.12 19.88 -22.05
C GLU A 257 27.95 19.37 -21.20
N ASP A 258 26.84 20.09 -21.13
CA ASP A 258 25.68 19.70 -20.34
C ASP A 258 24.70 18.81 -21.12
N ASP A 259 24.87 18.67 -22.43
CA ASP A 259 24.09 17.76 -23.28
C ASP A 259 24.71 16.36 -23.45
N ARG A 260 25.46 15.90 -22.44
CA ARG A 260 26.00 14.53 -22.41
C ARG A 260 24.92 13.54 -22.00
N LEU A 261 24.58 12.63 -22.90
CA LEU A 261 23.65 11.51 -22.70
C LEU A 261 24.23 10.26 -23.36
N SER A 262 24.39 9.18 -22.60
CA SER A 262 24.80 7.87 -23.13
C SER A 262 24.12 6.73 -22.37
N ILE A 263 23.81 5.63 -23.07
CA ILE A 263 23.34 4.40 -22.43
C ILE A 263 24.55 3.59 -21.98
N LYS A 264 24.57 3.17 -20.72
CA LYS A 264 25.65 2.36 -20.16
C LYS A 264 25.40 0.87 -20.32
N TYR A 265 24.22 0.42 -19.92
CA TYR A 265 23.82 -0.98 -20.01
C TYR A 265 22.31 -1.12 -19.82
N ARG A 266 21.78 -2.29 -20.20
CA ARG A 266 20.39 -2.66 -19.98
C ARG A 266 20.27 -3.70 -18.88
N LYS A 267 19.33 -3.52 -17.97
CA LYS A 267 18.93 -4.51 -16.97
C LYS A 267 17.70 -5.25 -17.48
N GLN A 268 17.78 -6.59 -17.46
CA GLN A 268 16.64 -7.44 -17.75
C GLN A 268 15.60 -7.30 -16.64
N THR A 269 14.33 -7.20 -17.04
CA THR A 269 13.21 -7.21 -16.10
C THR A 269 12.45 -8.54 -16.25
N ARG A 270 11.57 -8.84 -15.29
CA ARG A 270 10.68 -10.01 -15.36
C ARG A 270 9.70 -9.93 -16.55
N SER A 271 9.50 -8.74 -17.11
CA SER A 271 8.61 -8.52 -18.24
C SER A 271 9.21 -9.06 -19.53
N GLN A 272 8.37 -9.68 -20.35
CA GLN A 272 8.76 -10.18 -21.68
C GLN A 272 8.99 -9.04 -22.68
N TYR A 273 8.32 -7.90 -22.51
CA TYR A 273 8.31 -6.80 -23.49
C TYR A 273 9.15 -5.58 -23.08
N THR A 274 9.44 -5.42 -21.79
CA THR A 274 10.12 -4.22 -21.28
C THR A 274 11.45 -4.51 -20.61
N THR A 275 12.36 -3.55 -20.70
CA THR A 275 13.67 -3.54 -20.03
C THR A 275 13.85 -2.27 -19.21
N GLN A 276 14.87 -2.31 -18.37
CA GLN A 276 15.38 -1.14 -17.70
C GLN A 276 16.65 -0.69 -18.39
N VAL A 277 16.75 0.58 -18.74
CA VAL A 277 17.93 1.15 -19.38
C VAL A 277 18.63 2.05 -18.38
N VAL A 278 19.93 1.83 -18.18
CA VAL A 278 20.75 2.70 -17.33
C VAL A 278 21.44 3.74 -18.18
N LEU A 279 21.05 5.00 -17.97
CA LEU A 279 21.59 6.17 -18.62
C LEU A 279 22.69 6.81 -17.78
N SER A 280 23.68 7.37 -18.46
CA SER A 280 24.66 8.29 -17.91
C SER A 280 24.43 9.65 -18.53
N THR A 281 24.13 10.62 -17.66
CA THR A 281 23.71 11.97 -18.04
C THR A 281 24.60 13.00 -17.35
N SER A 282 24.77 14.18 -17.94
CA SER A 282 25.39 15.30 -17.23
C SER A 282 24.61 15.63 -15.94
N PRO A 283 25.25 16.22 -14.91
CA PRO A 283 24.56 16.64 -13.70
C PRO A 283 23.41 17.65 -13.93
N ALA A 284 23.54 18.52 -14.94
CA ALA A 284 22.52 19.49 -15.30
C ALA A 284 21.29 18.79 -15.93
N LEU A 285 21.52 17.89 -16.88
CA LEU A 285 20.48 17.12 -17.53
C LEU A 285 19.80 16.15 -16.54
N TRP A 286 20.58 15.50 -15.68
CA TRP A 286 20.09 14.63 -14.61
C TRP A 286 19.09 15.33 -13.70
N LYS A 287 19.41 16.58 -13.31
CA LYS A 287 18.51 17.37 -12.46
C LYS A 287 17.18 17.61 -13.17
N ARG A 288 17.21 17.99 -14.45
CA ARG A 288 16.00 18.23 -15.26
C ARG A 288 15.17 16.96 -15.46
N ILE A 289 15.82 15.84 -15.79
CA ILE A 289 15.15 14.55 -15.99
C ILE A 289 14.52 14.07 -14.68
N THR A 290 15.25 14.17 -13.57
CA THR A 290 14.71 13.73 -12.28
C THR A 290 13.61 14.66 -11.75
N GLU A 291 13.69 15.98 -12.00
CA GLU A 291 12.62 16.92 -11.67
C GLU A 291 11.35 16.66 -12.50
N ALA A 292 11.50 16.29 -13.78
CA ALA A 292 10.38 15.87 -14.61
C ALA A 292 9.75 14.55 -14.14
N GLY A 293 10.56 13.62 -13.61
CA GLY A 293 10.14 12.34 -13.00
C GLY A 293 9.60 11.30 -13.98
N LYS A 294 9.24 11.72 -15.20
CA LYS A 294 8.72 10.92 -16.30
C LYS A 294 9.33 11.43 -17.60
N VAL A 295 9.70 10.51 -18.47
CA VAL A 295 10.31 10.80 -19.77
C VAL A 295 9.63 9.93 -20.81
N TYR A 296 9.44 10.48 -22.01
CA TYR A 296 8.78 9.78 -23.10
C TYR A 296 9.79 9.08 -23.99
N GLU A 297 9.51 7.82 -24.30
CA GLU A 297 10.23 7.03 -25.31
C GLU A 297 9.22 6.51 -26.33
N VAL A 298 9.33 7.00 -27.56
CA VAL A 298 8.54 6.63 -28.75
C VAL A 298 7.02 6.60 -28.48
N HIS A 299 6.49 5.50 -27.95
CA HIS A 299 5.06 5.27 -27.69
C HIS A 299 4.72 5.09 -26.20
N VAL A 300 5.70 5.12 -25.28
CA VAL A 300 5.51 4.74 -23.87
C VAL A 300 6.09 5.79 -22.93
N GLN A 301 5.34 6.07 -21.85
CA GLN A 301 5.83 6.87 -20.74
C GLN A 301 6.73 6.02 -19.84
N CYS A 302 8.00 6.40 -19.71
CA CYS A 302 8.96 5.76 -18.83
C CYS A 302 9.07 6.51 -17.50
N SER A 303 9.19 5.75 -16.40
CA SER A 303 9.49 6.34 -15.09
C SER A 303 10.99 6.39 -14.88
N VAL A 304 11.47 7.53 -14.36
CA VAL A 304 12.89 7.73 -14.05
C VAL A 304 13.11 7.49 -12.57
N THR A 305 14.12 6.69 -12.25
CA THR A 305 14.59 6.55 -10.87
C THR A 305 16.09 6.73 -10.79
N HIS A 306 16.57 7.42 -9.76
CA HIS A 306 18.00 7.51 -9.50
C HIS A 306 18.57 6.13 -9.18
N ASN A 307 19.68 5.77 -9.84
CA ASN A 307 20.39 4.54 -9.51
C ASN A 307 21.29 4.79 -8.30
N SER A 308 20.84 4.39 -7.10
CA SER A 308 21.65 4.47 -5.87
C SER A 308 22.65 3.32 -5.73
N GLU A 309 22.71 2.39 -6.68
CA GLU A 309 23.70 1.32 -6.65
C GLU A 309 25.10 1.93 -6.82
N LYS A 310 25.90 1.84 -5.75
CA LYS A 310 27.35 1.97 -5.84
C LYS A 310 27.82 0.92 -6.83
N ILE A 311 28.12 1.33 -8.05
CA ILE A 311 28.82 0.49 -9.01
C ILE A 311 30.17 0.12 -8.36
N ARG A 312 30.22 -1.10 -7.81
CA ARG A 312 31.44 -1.82 -7.51
C ARG A 312 31.96 -2.29 -8.85
N ASP A 313 32.82 -1.52 -9.49
CA ASP A 313 33.54 -2.02 -10.66
C ASP A 313 34.88 -2.62 -10.25
N HIS A 314 35.16 -3.71 -10.95
CA HIS A 314 36.29 -4.62 -10.91
C HIS A 314 37.61 -3.97 -11.31
#